data_AF-A0A813E550-F1
#
_entry.id   AF-A0A813E550-F1
#
_cell.length_a   1.000
_cell.length_b   1.000
_cell.length_c   1.000
_cell.angle_alpha   90.00
_cell.angle_beta   90.00
_cell.angle_gamma   90.00
#
_symmetry.space_group_name_H-M   'P 1'
#
loop_
_entity.id
_entity.type
_entity.pdbx_description
1 polymer ?
#
loop_
_entity_poly.entity_id
_entity_poly.type
_entity_poly.pdbx_seq_one_letter_code
_entity_poly.pdbx_strand_id
1 'polypeptide(L)'
;MEQRSEEREVLEAIYGEDFVVLGDAEWSLRLCEGHGLLQLDLPEGYPHDAPVPCLHSGDRELPAGFSERVAAQLLESFEPGKVCVHEWAMLVEEALQQFDTRDEAGDASSEGLQAVSSEQPSAEISAAECSVAIASGVAAAVGASLLGAGFASCGPGIYSHAERGVTVEVGDLALSISVDGIDSQDLQDFATLQLESVADFGPGLLGWTTAQRSAEPGFGDEEEGEEKPPGLEYLPDPQALGVKTDRELGIYTWGKALRKAAPPESQFNFNAGVLNGRGGGADLRTMNGLSEEVQRNVASCGLFPRWLEMVIHKVESANLSVISINCTKGRHRSVAAAEILRSVYYPQATIKHLTIY
;
A
#
# COMPACT_ATOMS: atom_id res chain seq x y z
N MET A 1 -20.92 -0.78 -25.09
CA MET A 1 -20.29 -2.08 -25.42
C MET A 1 -18.81 -2.11 -25.04
N GLU A 2 -17.99 -1.14 -25.46
CA GLU A 2 -16.55 -1.09 -25.13
C GLU A 2 -16.28 -1.11 -23.61
N GLN A 3 -16.89 -0.20 -22.84
CA GLN A 3 -16.73 -0.14 -21.38
C GLN A 3 -17.13 -1.43 -20.63
N ARG A 4 -18.20 -2.12 -21.09
CA ARG A 4 -18.61 -3.41 -20.51
C ARG A 4 -17.52 -4.48 -20.72
N SER A 5 -16.84 -4.45 -21.86
CA SER A 5 -15.73 -5.36 -22.14
C SER A 5 -14.50 -5.03 -21.30
N GLU A 6 -14.17 -3.74 -21.17
CA GLU A 6 -13.04 -3.28 -20.33
C GLU A 6 -13.24 -3.66 -18.87
N GLU A 7 -14.42 -3.42 -18.31
CA GLU A 7 -14.72 -3.78 -16.93
C GLU A 7 -14.67 -5.29 -16.71
N ARG A 8 -15.17 -6.07 -17.67
CA ARG A 8 -15.05 -7.53 -17.64
C ARG A 8 -13.58 -7.97 -17.58
N GLU A 9 -12.71 -7.39 -18.41
CA GLU A 9 -11.27 -7.71 -18.42
C GLU A 9 -10.61 -7.37 -17.08
N VAL A 10 -11.00 -6.25 -16.46
CA VAL A 10 -10.53 -5.85 -15.13
C VAL A 10 -10.98 -6.87 -14.07
N LEU A 11 -12.24 -7.28 -14.09
CA LEU A 11 -12.77 -8.27 -13.13
C LEU A 11 -12.13 -9.64 -13.33
N GLU A 12 -11.93 -10.09 -14.57
CA GLU A 12 -11.20 -11.33 -14.89
C GLU A 12 -9.75 -11.26 -14.37
N ALA A 13 -9.09 -10.10 -14.50
CA ALA A 13 -7.72 -9.92 -14.02
C ALA A 13 -7.61 -9.89 -12.48
N ILE A 14 -8.61 -9.33 -11.78
CA ILE A 14 -8.60 -9.19 -10.32
C ILE A 14 -9.08 -10.48 -9.63
N TYR A 15 -10.20 -11.03 -10.09
CA TYR A 15 -10.91 -12.13 -9.41
C TYR A 15 -10.66 -13.51 -10.05
N GLY A 16 -10.14 -13.57 -11.27
CA GLY A 16 -9.80 -14.85 -11.92
C GLY A 16 -10.99 -15.81 -11.97
N GLU A 17 -10.84 -16.99 -11.36
CA GLU A 17 -11.87 -18.04 -11.34
C GLU A 17 -13.09 -17.68 -10.47
N ASP A 18 -12.98 -16.67 -9.59
CA ASP A 18 -14.08 -16.22 -8.74
C ASP A 18 -15.06 -15.29 -9.47
N PHE A 19 -14.71 -14.82 -10.68
CA PHE A 19 -15.61 -14.07 -11.55
C PHE A 19 -16.13 -14.94 -12.70
N VAL A 20 -17.45 -15.04 -12.81
CA VAL A 20 -18.13 -15.85 -13.82
C VAL A 20 -19.16 -15.01 -14.56
N VAL A 21 -19.06 -15.00 -15.89
CA VAL A 21 -20.10 -14.43 -16.76
C VAL A 21 -21.14 -15.51 -17.03
N LEU A 22 -22.32 -15.38 -16.41
CA LEU A 22 -23.43 -16.33 -16.53
C LEU A 22 -24.23 -16.12 -17.83
N GLY A 23 -24.26 -14.88 -18.32
CA GLY A 23 -24.84 -14.51 -19.62
C GLY A 23 -24.35 -13.14 -20.07
N ASP A 24 -24.83 -12.67 -21.22
CA ASP A 24 -24.41 -11.38 -21.80
C ASP A 24 -24.67 -10.18 -20.87
N ALA A 25 -25.65 -10.31 -19.97
CA ALA A 25 -26.07 -9.32 -18.98
C ALA A 25 -25.96 -9.81 -17.54
N GLU A 26 -25.57 -11.05 -17.28
CA GLU A 26 -25.59 -11.61 -15.91
C GLU A 26 -24.18 -11.98 -15.47
N TRP A 27 -23.69 -11.28 -14.45
CA TRP A 27 -22.35 -11.44 -13.90
C TRP A 27 -22.42 -11.94 -12.46
N SER A 28 -21.44 -12.75 -12.06
CA SER A 28 -21.38 -13.35 -10.74
C SER A 28 -19.97 -13.31 -10.18
N LEU A 29 -19.82 -12.80 -8.96
CA LEU A 29 -18.55 -12.66 -8.26
C LEU A 29 -18.63 -13.38 -6.91
N ARG A 30 -17.73 -14.33 -6.70
CA ARG A 30 -17.51 -14.95 -5.40
C ARG A 30 -16.58 -14.07 -4.58
N LEU A 31 -17.03 -13.69 -3.39
CA LEU A 31 -16.35 -12.73 -2.52
C LEU A 31 -15.97 -13.39 -1.19
N CYS A 32 -14.91 -12.88 -0.55
CA CYS A 32 -14.43 -13.32 0.76
C CYS A 32 -14.33 -14.86 0.88
N GLU A 33 -13.49 -15.51 0.07
CA GLU A 33 -13.27 -16.98 0.10
C GLU A 33 -14.55 -17.84 -0.04
N GLY A 34 -15.63 -17.28 -0.59
CA GLY A 34 -16.91 -18.00 -0.78
C GLY A 34 -18.00 -17.65 0.24
N HIS A 35 -17.75 -16.71 1.15
CA HIS A 35 -18.74 -16.29 2.13
C HIS A 35 -19.87 -15.44 1.53
N GLY A 36 -19.63 -14.75 0.41
CA GLY A 36 -20.65 -13.98 -0.31
C GLY A 36 -20.62 -14.24 -1.80
N LEU A 37 -21.78 -14.13 -2.44
CA LEU A 37 -21.93 -14.16 -3.89
C LEU A 37 -22.67 -12.91 -4.35
N LEU A 38 -21.97 -12.02 -5.04
CA LEU A 38 -22.56 -10.84 -5.67
C LEU A 38 -22.95 -11.20 -7.10
N GLN A 39 -24.26 -11.28 -7.36
CA GLN A 39 -24.80 -11.38 -8.71
C GLN A 39 -25.25 -10.00 -9.19
N LEU A 40 -25.01 -9.70 -10.45
CA LEU A 40 -25.33 -8.43 -11.09
C LEU A 40 -26.09 -8.69 -12.38
N ASP A 41 -27.27 -8.12 -12.49
CA ASP A 41 -28.00 -8.01 -13.76
C ASP A 41 -27.70 -6.65 -14.39
N LEU A 42 -26.97 -6.67 -15.49
CA LEU A 42 -26.51 -5.50 -16.23
C LEU A 42 -27.52 -5.12 -17.30
N PRO A 43 -28.25 -3.99 -17.16
CA PRO A 43 -29.22 -3.56 -18.17
C PRO A 43 -28.55 -3.31 -19.52
N GLU A 44 -29.32 -3.37 -20.61
CA GLU A 44 -28.81 -3.13 -21.97
C GLU A 44 -28.12 -1.75 -22.10
N GLY A 45 -28.58 -0.75 -21.36
CA GLY A 45 -27.98 0.59 -21.32
C GLY A 45 -26.78 0.75 -20.38
N TYR A 46 -26.29 -0.32 -19.76
CA TYR A 46 -25.06 -0.27 -18.94
C TYR A 46 -23.85 0.22 -19.77
N PRO A 47 -23.05 1.19 -19.27
CA PRO A 47 -22.97 1.67 -17.88
C PRO A 47 -23.77 2.94 -17.56
N HIS A 48 -24.72 3.36 -18.40
CA HIS A 48 -25.57 4.52 -18.09
C HIS A 48 -26.78 4.17 -17.22
N ASP A 49 -27.27 2.93 -17.33
CA ASP A 49 -28.32 2.39 -16.48
C ASP A 49 -27.72 1.56 -15.34
N ALA A 50 -28.27 1.72 -14.14
CA ALA A 50 -27.78 1.06 -12.94
C ALA A 50 -27.95 -0.46 -13.03
N PRO A 51 -26.92 -1.26 -12.72
CA PRO A 51 -27.07 -2.69 -12.59
C PRO A 51 -27.91 -3.04 -11.35
N VAL A 52 -28.53 -4.22 -11.35
CA VAL A 52 -29.32 -4.70 -10.22
C VAL A 52 -28.46 -5.66 -9.39
N PRO A 53 -27.97 -5.24 -8.20
CA PRO A 53 -27.17 -6.10 -7.35
C PRO A 53 -28.05 -7.04 -6.52
N CYS A 54 -27.68 -8.31 -6.54
CA CYS A 54 -28.27 -9.37 -5.73
C CYS A 54 -27.16 -10.04 -4.92
N LEU A 55 -27.17 -9.83 -3.61
CA LEU A 55 -26.21 -10.45 -2.70
C LEU A 55 -26.79 -11.72 -2.08
N HIS A 56 -26.17 -12.85 -2.39
CA HIS A 56 -26.52 -14.14 -1.82
C HIS A 56 -25.53 -14.54 -0.72
N SER A 57 -26.07 -15.17 0.32
CA SER A 57 -25.28 -15.90 1.30
C SER A 57 -24.58 -17.07 0.60
N GLY A 58 -23.26 -17.17 0.75
CA GLY A 58 -22.52 -18.37 0.39
C GLY A 58 -22.73 -19.46 1.44
N ASP A 59 -21.63 -19.99 1.98
CA ASP A 59 -21.67 -21.03 3.02
C ASP A 59 -22.12 -20.51 4.41
N ARG A 60 -22.33 -19.20 4.55
CA ARG A 60 -22.68 -18.53 5.82
C ARG A 60 -24.01 -17.80 5.71
N GLU A 61 -24.87 -17.97 6.72
CA GLU A 61 -26.12 -17.20 6.82
C GLU A 61 -25.82 -15.72 7.10
N LEU A 62 -26.34 -14.83 6.25
CA LEU A 62 -26.24 -13.39 6.44
C LEU A 62 -27.39 -12.90 7.36
N PRO A 63 -27.18 -11.83 8.15
CA PRO A 63 -28.23 -11.26 8.98
C PRO A 63 -29.44 -10.82 8.14
N ALA A 64 -30.63 -10.89 8.74
CA ALA A 64 -31.83 -10.38 8.11
C ALA A 64 -31.66 -8.90 7.68
N GLY A 65 -32.00 -8.61 6.43
CA GLY A 65 -31.87 -7.27 5.85
C GLY A 65 -30.45 -6.87 5.44
N PHE A 66 -29.43 -7.74 5.60
CA PHE A 66 -28.05 -7.39 5.23
C PHE A 66 -27.93 -7.20 3.72
N SER A 67 -28.39 -8.18 2.93
CA SER A 67 -28.32 -8.11 1.47
C SER A 67 -29.07 -6.89 0.91
N GLU A 68 -30.25 -6.57 1.43
CA GLU A 68 -31.04 -5.43 0.99
C GLU A 68 -30.36 -4.09 1.32
N ARG A 69 -29.74 -3.98 2.51
CA ARG A 69 -28.99 -2.76 2.89
C ARG A 69 -27.76 -2.56 2.01
N VAL A 70 -26.98 -3.61 1.79
CA VAL A 70 -25.79 -3.53 0.94
C VAL A 70 -26.19 -3.22 -0.51
N ALA A 71 -27.21 -3.91 -1.05
CA ALA A 71 -27.73 -3.62 -2.39
C ALA A 71 -28.21 -2.16 -2.54
N ALA A 72 -28.89 -1.61 -1.54
CA ALA A 72 -29.29 -0.21 -1.54
C ALA A 72 -28.09 0.75 -1.54
N GLN A 73 -27.05 0.45 -0.75
CA GLN A 73 -25.81 1.24 -0.71
C GLN A 73 -25.06 1.21 -2.05
N LEU A 74 -25.01 0.05 -2.72
CA LEU A 74 -24.43 -0.06 -4.06
C LEU A 74 -25.18 0.79 -5.08
N LEU A 75 -26.52 0.74 -5.07
CA LEU A 75 -27.35 1.55 -5.95
C LEU A 75 -27.18 3.06 -5.67
N GLU A 76 -26.97 3.45 -4.42
CA GLU A 76 -26.69 4.84 -4.04
C GLU A 76 -25.32 5.32 -4.52
N SER A 77 -24.32 4.43 -4.60
CA SER A 77 -22.99 4.75 -5.13
C SER A 77 -22.90 4.68 -6.67
N PHE A 78 -23.98 4.35 -7.37
CA PHE A 78 -23.99 4.28 -8.83
C PHE A 78 -23.87 5.66 -9.48
N GLU A 79 -22.90 5.80 -10.40
CA GLU A 79 -22.77 6.99 -11.24
C GLU A 79 -22.81 6.62 -12.73
N PRO A 80 -23.84 7.06 -13.48
CA PRO A 80 -23.98 6.76 -14.90
C PRO A 80 -22.73 7.09 -15.73
N GLY A 81 -22.24 6.11 -16.48
CA GLY A 81 -21.07 6.25 -17.36
C GLY A 81 -19.72 6.05 -16.67
N LYS A 82 -19.70 5.85 -15.34
CA LYS A 82 -18.52 5.38 -14.61
C LYS A 82 -18.59 3.87 -14.43
N VAL A 83 -17.42 3.23 -14.51
CA VAL A 83 -17.21 1.80 -14.26
C VAL A 83 -17.24 1.60 -12.74
N CYS A 84 -18.06 0.71 -12.22
CA CYS A 84 -18.34 0.64 -10.78
C CYS A 84 -18.42 -0.79 -10.21
N VAL A 85 -18.43 -1.84 -11.03
CA VAL A 85 -18.64 -3.21 -10.56
C VAL A 85 -17.48 -3.68 -9.66
N HIS A 86 -16.23 -3.36 -10.01
CA HIS A 86 -15.11 -3.71 -9.13
C HIS A 86 -15.18 -2.97 -7.79
N GLU A 87 -15.61 -1.70 -7.80
CA GLU A 87 -15.75 -0.89 -6.59
C GLU A 87 -16.89 -1.44 -5.72
N TRP A 88 -17.99 -1.85 -6.35
CA TRP A 88 -19.10 -2.52 -5.69
C TRP A 88 -18.67 -3.84 -5.05
N ALA A 89 -17.86 -4.64 -5.75
CA ALA A 89 -17.31 -5.88 -5.21
C ALA A 89 -16.46 -5.60 -3.96
N MET A 90 -15.61 -4.57 -3.98
CA MET A 90 -14.83 -4.14 -2.82
C MET A 90 -15.71 -3.68 -1.65
N LEU A 91 -16.77 -2.90 -1.91
CA LEU A 91 -17.72 -2.45 -0.89
C LEU A 91 -18.45 -3.62 -0.22
N VAL A 92 -18.86 -4.62 -1.01
CA VAL A 92 -19.50 -5.84 -0.49
C VAL A 92 -18.51 -6.63 0.37
N GLU A 93 -17.27 -6.79 -0.08
CA GLU A 93 -16.23 -7.48 0.71
C GLU A 93 -15.95 -6.80 2.04
N GLU A 94 -15.88 -5.46 2.05
CA GLU A 94 -15.72 -4.69 3.28
C GLU A 94 -16.91 -4.90 4.22
N ALA A 95 -18.15 -4.83 3.70
CA ALA A 95 -19.36 -5.04 4.49
C ALA A 95 -19.40 -6.46 5.10
N LEU A 96 -18.95 -7.49 4.36
CA LEU A 96 -18.83 -8.86 4.85
C LEU A 96 -17.77 -8.99 5.95
N GLN A 97 -16.59 -8.38 5.78
CA GLN A 97 -15.53 -8.40 6.80
C GLN A 97 -15.94 -7.69 8.09
N GLN A 98 -16.62 -6.54 7.98
CA GLN A 98 -17.16 -5.82 9.14
C GLN A 98 -18.19 -6.67 9.90
N PHE A 99 -18.95 -7.50 9.19
CA PHE A 99 -19.87 -8.45 9.81
C PHE A 99 -19.11 -9.55 10.56
N ASP A 100 -18.06 -10.12 9.97
CA ASP A 100 -17.26 -11.19 10.58
C ASP A 100 -16.63 -10.77 11.91
N THR A 101 -16.07 -9.56 11.95
CA THR A 101 -15.42 -9.03 13.17
C THR A 101 -16.39 -8.81 14.34
N ARG A 102 -17.68 -8.57 14.07
CA ARG A 102 -18.70 -8.36 15.11
C ARG A 102 -19.17 -9.67 15.73
N ASP A 103 -19.31 -10.72 14.92
CA ASP A 103 -19.72 -12.04 15.43
C ASP A 103 -18.65 -12.65 16.35
N GLU A 104 -17.37 -12.40 16.09
CA GLU A 104 -16.28 -12.85 16.96
C GLU A 104 -16.19 -12.06 18.28
N ALA A 105 -16.63 -10.80 18.29
CA ALA A 105 -16.50 -9.93 19.46
C ALA A 105 -17.50 -10.24 20.60
N GLY A 106 -18.52 -11.06 20.35
CA GLY A 106 -19.51 -11.46 21.35
C GLY A 106 -20.46 -10.31 21.74
N ASP A 107 -21.75 -10.59 21.62
CA ASP A 107 -22.87 -9.66 21.84
C ASP A 107 -22.79 -8.93 23.20
N ALA A 108 -22.18 -7.74 23.19
CA ALA A 108 -22.27 -6.75 24.25
C ALA A 108 -22.48 -5.37 23.61
N SER A 109 -23.75 -4.97 23.57
CA SER A 109 -24.31 -3.66 23.18
C SER A 109 -24.70 -3.47 21.71
N SER A 110 -25.92 -3.93 21.41
CA SER A 110 -26.78 -3.38 20.36
C SER A 110 -27.31 -2.01 20.80
N GLU A 111 -26.70 -0.91 20.34
CA GLU A 111 -27.38 0.35 19.97
C GLU A 111 -26.35 1.39 19.48
N GLY A 112 -26.42 1.76 18.19
CA GLY A 112 -25.78 2.97 17.67
C GLY A 112 -24.93 2.81 16.40
N LEU A 113 -25.55 2.50 15.26
CA LEU A 113 -24.99 2.85 13.95
C LEU A 113 -25.57 4.21 13.54
N GLN A 114 -24.84 5.30 13.81
CA GLN A 114 -25.11 6.58 13.18
C GLN A 114 -24.69 6.50 11.70
N ALA A 115 -25.55 7.04 10.83
CA ALA A 115 -25.24 7.24 9.43
C ALA A 115 -23.96 8.08 9.30
N VAL A 116 -22.91 7.46 8.76
CA VAL A 116 -21.71 8.17 8.32
C VAL A 116 -22.11 8.90 7.05
N SER A 117 -22.24 10.23 7.14
CA SER A 117 -22.46 11.09 5.99
C SER A 117 -21.19 11.06 5.13
N SER A 118 -21.18 10.25 4.08
CA SER A 118 -20.16 10.27 3.04
C SER A 118 -20.40 11.46 2.13
N GLU A 119 -19.54 12.48 2.20
CA GLU A 119 -19.38 13.42 1.10
C GLU A 119 -18.72 12.66 -0.07
N GLN A 120 -19.41 12.55 -1.20
CA GLN A 120 -18.89 11.93 -2.43
C GLN A 120 -17.76 12.78 -3.03
N PRO A 121 -16.60 12.20 -3.38
CA PRO A 121 -15.68 12.81 -4.32
C PRO A 121 -16.07 12.44 -5.75
N SER A 122 -16.23 13.47 -6.59
CA SER A 122 -16.16 13.35 -8.04
C SER A 122 -14.83 12.69 -8.46
N ALA A 123 -14.89 11.72 -9.37
CA ALA A 123 -13.72 11.06 -10.00
C ALA A 123 -12.85 12.02 -10.83
N GLU A 124 -12.19 12.94 -10.15
CA GLU A 124 -10.83 13.33 -10.48
C GLU A 124 -9.90 12.27 -9.88
N ILE A 125 -8.73 12.04 -10.46
CA ILE A 125 -7.68 11.24 -9.83
C ILE A 125 -7.28 12.01 -8.56
N SER A 126 -8.00 11.75 -7.47
CA SER A 126 -7.79 12.40 -6.19
C SER A 126 -6.39 12.02 -5.74
N ALA A 127 -5.51 13.01 -5.68
CA ALA A 127 -4.15 12.81 -5.26
C ALA A 127 -4.17 12.29 -3.82
N ALA A 128 -3.68 11.06 -3.61
CA ALA A 128 -3.77 10.39 -2.33
C ALA A 128 -3.11 11.26 -1.25
N GLU A 129 -3.91 11.70 -0.29
CA GLU A 129 -3.48 12.55 0.80
C GLU A 129 -3.12 11.67 2.01
N CYS A 130 -1.98 11.93 2.63
CA CYS A 130 -1.59 11.30 3.89
C CYS A 130 -1.39 12.39 4.94
N SER A 131 -1.74 12.11 6.21
CA SER A 131 -1.48 13.01 7.34
C SER A 131 -0.66 12.29 8.41
N VAL A 132 0.42 12.93 8.88
CA VAL A 132 1.25 12.45 9.99
C VAL A 132 1.36 13.51 11.08
N ALA A 133 1.32 13.08 12.34
CA ALA A 133 1.55 13.98 13.46
C ALA A 133 3.01 14.44 13.52
N ILE A 134 3.23 15.73 13.81
CA ILE A 134 4.57 16.29 13.98
C ILE A 134 4.69 16.99 15.33
N ALA A 135 5.90 17.01 15.89
CA ALA A 135 6.16 17.71 17.15
C ALA A 135 6.17 19.24 16.96
N SER A 136 5.79 19.97 18.01
CA SER A 136 5.87 21.44 18.00
C SER A 136 7.31 21.88 17.70
N GLY A 137 7.47 22.83 16.77
CA GLY A 137 8.76 23.32 16.31
C GLY A 137 9.37 22.57 15.12
N VAL A 138 8.86 21.38 14.77
CA VAL A 138 9.28 20.65 13.56
C VAL A 138 8.77 21.34 12.29
N ALA A 139 7.57 21.93 12.35
CA ALA A 139 6.91 22.59 11.22
C ALA A 139 7.82 23.62 10.52
N ALA A 140 8.50 24.48 11.28
CA ALA A 140 9.39 25.50 10.72
C ALA A 140 10.59 24.89 9.99
N ALA A 141 11.17 23.82 10.52
CA ALA A 141 12.30 23.14 9.91
C ALA A 141 11.90 22.40 8.62
N VAL A 142 10.74 21.72 8.62
CA VAL A 142 10.17 21.08 7.43
C VAL A 142 9.89 22.13 6.35
N GLY A 143 9.24 23.24 6.71
CA GLY A 143 8.99 24.35 5.78
C GLY A 143 10.28 24.92 5.17
N ALA A 144 11.32 25.13 5.99
CA ALA A 144 12.62 25.59 5.51
C ALA A 144 13.28 24.59 4.55
N SER A 145 13.19 23.29 4.84
CA SER A 145 13.72 22.23 3.97
C SER A 145 12.98 22.16 2.63
N LEU A 146 11.65 22.27 2.63
CA LEU A 146 10.83 22.33 1.41
C LEU A 146 11.21 23.53 0.53
N LEU A 147 11.35 24.72 1.12
CA LEU A 147 11.79 25.91 0.39
C LEU A 147 13.20 25.74 -0.19
N GLY A 148 14.12 25.17 0.58
CA GLY A 148 15.48 24.86 0.12
C GLY A 148 15.51 23.87 -1.04
N ALA A 149 14.53 22.97 -1.12
CA ALA A 149 14.36 21.99 -2.20
C ALA A 149 13.65 22.54 -3.45
N GLY A 150 13.26 23.82 -3.46
CA GLY A 150 12.61 24.46 -4.61
C GLY A 150 11.09 24.43 -4.60
N PHE A 151 10.44 24.05 -3.49
CA PHE A 151 8.99 24.22 -3.36
C PHE A 151 8.61 25.70 -3.31
N ALA A 152 7.50 26.06 -3.94
CA ALA A 152 6.89 27.38 -3.81
C ALA A 152 5.96 27.40 -2.59
N SER A 153 5.97 28.50 -1.82
CA SER A 153 4.96 28.73 -0.78
C SER A 153 3.68 29.28 -1.40
N CYS A 154 2.56 28.59 -1.20
CA CYS A 154 1.24 28.95 -1.74
C CYS A 154 0.30 29.53 -0.68
N GLY A 155 0.74 29.58 0.58
CA GLY A 155 -0.01 30.09 1.72
C GLY A 155 0.68 29.74 3.04
N PRO A 156 0.14 30.18 4.18
CA PRO A 156 0.65 29.79 5.50
C PRO A 156 0.65 28.26 5.63
N GLY A 157 1.85 27.67 5.77
CA GLY A 157 2.00 26.22 5.90
C GLY A 157 1.86 25.42 4.60
N ILE A 158 1.48 26.02 3.47
CA ILE A 158 1.22 25.29 2.22
C ILE A 158 2.39 25.48 1.26
N TYR A 159 2.98 24.36 0.83
CA TYR A 159 4.10 24.30 -0.09
C TYR A 159 3.75 23.41 -1.28
N SER A 160 4.10 23.83 -2.50
CA SER A 160 3.82 23.06 -3.71
C SER A 160 5.04 23.02 -4.64
N HIS A 161 5.29 21.86 -5.22
CA HIS A 161 6.24 21.67 -6.30
C HIS A 161 5.49 21.23 -7.56
N ALA A 162 4.91 22.19 -8.27
CA ALA A 162 3.98 21.95 -9.39
C ALA A 162 4.56 21.01 -10.47
N GLU A 163 5.83 21.17 -10.86
CA GLU A 163 6.48 20.31 -11.86
C GLU A 163 6.59 18.84 -11.43
N ARG A 164 6.54 18.59 -10.13
CA ARG A 164 6.64 17.26 -9.53
C ARG A 164 5.29 16.78 -8.99
N GLY A 165 4.20 17.55 -9.13
CA GLY A 165 2.89 17.18 -8.61
C GLY A 165 2.95 16.76 -7.14
N VAL A 166 3.62 17.58 -6.31
CA VAL A 166 3.73 17.39 -4.86
C VAL A 166 3.17 18.60 -4.15
N THR A 167 2.26 18.37 -3.20
CA THR A 167 1.76 19.40 -2.29
C THR A 167 1.99 18.94 -0.86
N VAL A 168 2.47 19.85 -0.02
CA VAL A 168 2.73 19.61 1.40
C VAL A 168 2.07 20.71 2.22
N GLU A 169 1.20 20.31 3.14
CA GLU A 169 0.61 21.20 4.14
C GLU A 169 1.24 20.92 5.50
N VAL A 170 1.89 21.93 6.06
CA VAL A 170 2.59 21.87 7.33
C VAL A 170 1.79 22.70 8.34
N GLY A 171 0.97 22.03 9.13
CA GLY A 171 0.29 22.60 10.29
C GLY A 171 1.15 22.57 11.55
N ASP A 172 0.62 23.08 12.66
CA ASP A 172 1.34 23.13 13.94
C ASP A 172 1.61 21.74 14.54
N LEU A 173 0.71 20.79 14.30
CA LEU A 173 0.73 19.44 14.89
C LEU A 173 0.60 18.32 13.86
N ALA A 174 0.38 18.66 12.59
CA ALA A 174 0.18 17.70 11.52
C ALA A 174 0.88 18.14 10.24
N LEU A 175 1.35 17.16 9.47
CA LEU A 175 1.92 17.30 8.15
C LEU A 175 1.07 16.50 7.18
N SER A 176 0.45 17.17 6.21
CA SER A 176 -0.26 16.52 5.12
C SER A 176 0.59 16.52 3.85
N ILE A 177 0.63 15.39 3.14
CA ILE A 177 1.38 15.24 1.89
C ILE A 177 0.47 14.63 0.86
N SER A 178 0.46 15.21 -0.34
CA SER A 178 -0.25 14.70 -1.49
C SER A 178 0.70 14.65 -2.69
N VAL A 179 0.74 13.49 -3.36
CA VAL A 179 1.64 13.22 -4.48
C VAL A 179 0.91 12.41 -5.55
N ASP A 180 0.82 12.94 -6.77
CA ASP A 180 0.13 12.26 -7.88
C ASP A 180 0.68 10.84 -8.10
N GLY A 181 -0.22 9.86 -8.20
CA GLY A 181 0.14 8.47 -8.53
C GLY A 181 0.94 7.72 -7.47
N ILE A 182 1.05 8.24 -6.24
CA ILE A 182 1.66 7.54 -5.11
C ILE A 182 0.59 7.28 -4.04
N ASP A 183 0.61 6.08 -3.47
CA ASP A 183 -0.30 5.62 -2.42
C ASP A 183 -0.08 6.39 -1.10
N SER A 184 -1.17 6.74 -0.40
CA SER A 184 -1.10 7.53 0.83
C SER A 184 -0.36 6.81 1.95
N GLN A 185 -0.43 5.47 2.01
CA GLN A 185 0.33 4.70 3.00
C GLN A 185 1.84 4.79 2.75
N ASP A 186 2.27 4.71 1.48
CA ASP A 186 3.69 4.83 1.13
C ASP A 186 4.20 6.26 1.45
N LEU A 187 3.36 7.29 1.29
CA LEU A 187 3.67 8.66 1.73
C LEU A 187 3.77 8.79 3.25
N GLN A 188 2.84 8.18 3.99
CA GLN A 188 2.82 8.20 5.45
C GLN A 188 4.09 7.56 6.02
N ASP A 189 4.47 6.42 5.47
CA ASP A 189 5.66 5.68 5.87
C ASP A 189 6.94 6.46 5.51
N PHE A 190 6.99 7.08 4.33
CA PHE A 190 8.08 7.99 3.96
C PHE A 190 8.20 9.14 4.97
N ALA A 191 7.10 9.81 5.27
CA ALA A 191 7.11 10.97 6.16
C ALA A 191 7.57 10.58 7.56
N THR A 192 7.02 9.49 8.10
CA THR A 192 7.43 8.94 9.41
C THR A 192 8.93 8.61 9.41
N LEU A 193 9.41 7.97 8.34
CA LEU A 193 10.81 7.65 8.18
C LEU A 193 11.69 8.85 7.92
N GLN A 194 11.21 10.01 7.47
CA GLN A 194 12.07 11.15 7.14
C GLN A 194 12.11 12.20 8.27
N LEU A 195 11.07 12.27 9.11
CA LEU A 195 10.90 13.30 10.14
C LEU A 195 11.95 13.35 11.25
N GLU A 196 12.83 12.36 11.43
CA GLU A 196 13.97 12.45 12.35
C GLU A 196 15.16 13.22 11.71
N SER A 197 15.17 13.42 10.39
CA SER A 197 16.12 14.30 9.66
C SER A 197 15.37 15.38 8.87
N VAL A 198 14.78 16.33 9.60
CA VAL A 198 13.95 17.41 9.04
C VAL A 198 14.69 18.30 8.05
N ALA A 199 16.02 18.41 8.16
CA ALA A 199 16.84 19.24 7.28
C ALA A 199 16.79 18.76 5.82
N ASP A 200 16.68 17.44 5.62
CA ASP A 200 16.69 16.79 4.31
C ASP A 200 15.28 16.37 3.87
N PHE A 201 14.24 16.87 4.54
CA PHE A 201 12.87 16.46 4.25
C PHE A 201 12.45 16.81 2.81
N GLY A 202 12.62 18.06 2.40
CA GLY A 202 12.27 18.54 1.06
C GLY A 202 13.04 17.82 -0.06
N PRO A 203 14.39 17.82 -0.03
CA PRO A 203 15.18 17.11 -1.04
C PRO A 203 14.90 15.61 -1.06
N GLY A 204 14.75 15.00 0.13
CA GLY A 204 14.41 13.59 0.29
C GLY A 204 13.06 13.24 -0.35
N LEU A 205 12.04 14.07 -0.15
CA LEU A 205 10.71 13.87 -0.73
C LEU A 205 10.76 13.91 -2.26
N LEU A 206 11.44 14.90 -2.86
CA LEU A 206 11.56 15.00 -4.31
C LEU A 206 12.35 13.84 -4.94
N GLY A 207 13.48 13.47 -4.31
CA GLY A 207 14.28 12.33 -4.75
C GLY A 207 13.50 11.03 -4.69
N TRP A 208 12.79 10.80 -3.58
CA TRP A 208 11.95 9.63 -3.39
C TRP A 208 10.76 9.58 -4.37
N THR A 209 10.01 10.68 -4.54
CA THR A 209 8.89 10.74 -5.49
C THR A 209 9.35 10.48 -6.92
N THR A 210 10.51 11.05 -7.32
CA THR A 210 11.09 10.82 -8.64
C THR A 210 11.43 9.34 -8.84
N ALA A 211 12.05 8.72 -7.83
CA ALA A 211 12.39 7.29 -7.86
C ALA A 211 11.15 6.38 -7.95
N GLN A 212 10.05 6.71 -7.24
CA GLN A 212 8.82 5.92 -7.28
C GLN A 212 8.11 6.00 -8.64
N ARG A 213 8.17 7.15 -9.32
CA ARG A 213 7.50 7.39 -10.61
C ARG A 213 8.30 6.98 -11.84
N SER A 214 9.59 6.71 -11.72
CA SER A 214 10.42 6.40 -12.89
C SER A 214 9.92 5.16 -13.64
N ALA A 215 9.57 5.34 -14.93
CA ALA A 215 9.20 4.26 -15.83
C ALA A 215 10.39 3.34 -16.14
N GLU A 216 11.57 3.95 -16.29
CA GLU A 216 12.83 3.24 -16.51
C GLU A 216 13.49 2.91 -15.17
N PRO A 217 13.92 1.65 -14.94
CA PRO A 217 14.56 1.30 -13.70
C PRO A 217 15.94 1.96 -13.60
N GLY A 218 16.08 2.99 -12.76
CA GLY A 218 17.35 3.67 -12.51
C GLY A 218 17.16 5.00 -11.78
N PHE A 219 18.11 5.36 -10.90
CA PHE A 219 18.35 6.77 -10.59
C PHE A 219 18.86 7.38 -11.89
N GLY A 220 18.14 8.38 -12.43
CA GLY A 220 18.42 8.92 -13.76
C GLY A 220 19.87 9.38 -13.82
N ASP A 221 20.62 8.83 -14.78
CA ASP A 221 22.02 9.07 -15.13
C ASP A 221 22.73 10.14 -14.28
N GLU A 222 22.93 9.85 -12.99
CA GLU A 222 23.96 10.52 -12.22
C GLU A 222 25.25 10.10 -12.90
N GLU A 223 25.98 11.11 -13.39
CA GLU A 223 27.05 11.03 -14.38
C GLU A 223 27.84 9.72 -14.30
N GLU A 224 27.98 9.07 -15.46
CA GLU A 224 28.51 7.73 -15.75
C GLU A 224 29.96 7.44 -15.26
N GLY A 225 30.47 8.18 -14.27
CA GLY A 225 31.84 8.13 -13.75
C GLY A 225 32.00 7.73 -12.28
N GLU A 226 30.93 7.52 -11.51
CA GLU A 226 31.07 6.99 -10.14
C GLU A 226 31.03 5.45 -10.14
N GLU A 227 32.17 4.83 -9.83
CA GLU A 227 32.27 3.39 -9.59
C GLU A 227 31.24 2.98 -8.52
N LYS A 228 30.20 2.23 -8.94
CA LYS A 228 29.14 1.76 -8.03
C LYS A 228 29.78 1.12 -6.79
N PRO A 229 29.44 1.56 -5.57
CA PRO A 229 30.05 1.03 -4.37
C PRO A 229 29.83 -0.49 -4.27
N PRO A 230 30.85 -1.23 -3.84
CA PRO A 230 30.79 -2.68 -3.78
C PRO A 230 29.86 -3.14 -2.66
N GLY A 231 28.96 -4.07 -2.97
CA GLY A 231 28.29 -4.93 -1.98
C GLY A 231 27.33 -4.24 -1.00
N LEU A 232 27.17 -4.86 0.16
CA LEU A 232 26.31 -4.41 1.28
C LEU A 232 27.12 -3.67 2.36
N GLU A 233 28.31 -3.18 2.01
CA GLU A 233 29.33 -2.71 2.96
C GLU A 233 28.98 -1.39 3.67
N TYR A 234 28.05 -0.61 3.10
CA TYR A 234 27.57 0.66 3.66
C TYR A 234 26.37 0.49 4.60
N LEU A 235 25.89 -0.74 4.80
CA LEU A 235 24.83 -1.00 5.75
C LEU A 235 25.35 -0.81 7.20
N PRO A 236 24.52 -0.34 8.14
CA PRO A 236 24.93 -0.19 9.53
C PRO A 236 25.46 -1.50 10.12
N ASP A 237 26.49 -1.40 10.97
CA ASP A 237 27.06 -2.57 11.61
C ASP A 237 26.03 -3.25 12.56
N PRO A 238 25.81 -4.58 12.48
CA PRO A 238 24.86 -5.28 13.35
C PRO A 238 25.12 -5.10 14.85
N GLN A 239 26.39 -5.01 15.27
CA GLN A 239 26.72 -4.81 16.69
C GLN A 239 26.38 -3.38 17.13
N ALA A 240 26.63 -2.39 16.27
CA ALA A 240 26.24 -1.00 16.53
C ALA A 240 24.72 -0.85 16.70
N LEU A 241 23.92 -1.65 16.00
CA LEU A 241 22.46 -1.68 16.15
C LEU A 241 21.96 -2.57 17.30
N GLY A 242 22.86 -3.24 18.04
CA GLY A 242 22.49 -4.10 19.16
C GLY A 242 21.76 -5.39 18.75
N VAL A 243 22.01 -5.87 17.53
CA VAL A 243 21.34 -7.06 16.99
C VAL A 243 21.78 -8.33 17.72
N LYS A 244 20.80 -9.17 18.07
CA LYS A 244 21.02 -10.52 18.60
C LYS A 244 21.13 -11.52 17.45
N THR A 245 22.34 -11.73 16.95
CA THR A 245 22.58 -12.59 15.76
C THR A 245 22.20 -14.05 15.96
N ASP A 246 22.05 -14.51 17.21
CA ASP A 246 21.60 -15.84 17.59
C ASP A 246 20.07 -15.97 17.67
N ARG A 247 19.31 -14.88 17.50
CA ARG A 247 17.84 -14.89 17.51
C ARG A 247 17.28 -15.67 16.33
N GLU A 248 16.41 -16.62 16.64
CA GLU A 248 15.48 -17.20 15.66
C GLU A 248 14.36 -16.21 15.38
N LEU A 249 14.30 -15.70 14.15
CA LEU A 249 13.29 -14.75 13.68
C LEU A 249 12.54 -15.33 12.49
N GLY A 250 11.21 -15.46 12.59
CA GLY A 250 10.35 -15.78 11.44
C GLY A 250 10.06 -14.52 10.63
N ILE A 251 10.36 -14.54 9.33
CA ILE A 251 10.10 -13.42 8.42
C ILE A 251 9.21 -13.87 7.28
N TYR A 252 8.05 -13.25 7.15
CA TYR A 252 7.14 -13.47 6.03
C TYR A 252 7.24 -12.34 5.02
N THR A 253 7.29 -12.64 3.72
CA THR A 253 7.21 -11.59 2.69
C THR A 253 5.95 -11.75 1.87
N TRP A 254 5.26 -10.63 1.62
CA TRP A 254 3.99 -10.67 0.91
C TRP A 254 3.72 -9.38 0.10
N GLY A 255 2.65 -9.42 -0.71
CA GLY A 255 2.24 -8.33 -1.60
C GLY A 255 0.86 -7.79 -1.23
N LYS A 256 0.73 -6.48 -0.96
CA LYS A 256 -0.56 -5.84 -0.63
C LYS A 256 -1.61 -5.94 -1.74
N ALA A 257 -1.17 -6.05 -2.99
CA ALA A 257 -2.06 -6.26 -4.14
C ALA A 257 -2.51 -7.72 -4.30
N LEU A 258 -1.85 -8.67 -3.62
CA LEU A 258 -2.13 -10.11 -3.75
C LEU A 258 -2.74 -10.71 -2.49
N ARG A 259 -2.59 -10.05 -1.35
CA ARG A 259 -3.17 -10.47 -0.07
C ARG A 259 -3.70 -9.23 0.64
N LYS A 260 -4.86 -9.37 1.28
CA LYS A 260 -5.56 -8.25 1.94
C LYS A 260 -5.03 -7.94 3.34
N ALA A 261 -4.38 -8.91 3.98
CA ALA A 261 -3.87 -8.77 5.34
C ALA A 261 -2.49 -9.41 5.49
N ALA A 262 -1.78 -8.93 6.52
CA ALA A 262 -0.55 -9.57 6.98
C ALA A 262 -0.83 -11.02 7.43
N PRO A 263 0.19 -11.89 7.39
CA PRO A 263 0.06 -13.25 7.92
C PRO A 263 -0.41 -13.20 9.38
N PRO A 264 -1.41 -14.01 9.79
CA PRO A 264 -2.00 -13.94 11.13
C PRO A 264 -0.99 -14.23 12.25
N GLU A 265 0.07 -14.98 11.96
CA GLU A 265 1.17 -15.25 12.89
C GLU A 265 2.16 -14.09 13.04
N SER A 266 2.07 -13.07 12.18
CA SER A 266 2.95 -11.91 12.21
C SER A 266 2.60 -10.97 13.35
N GLN A 267 3.58 -10.69 14.21
CA GLN A 267 3.41 -9.77 15.33
C GLN A 267 3.51 -8.30 14.90
N PHE A 268 4.17 -8.03 13.77
CA PHE A 268 4.32 -6.70 13.19
C PHE A 268 4.60 -6.77 11.69
N ASN A 269 3.95 -5.91 10.91
CA ASN A 269 4.17 -5.78 9.47
C ASN A 269 4.95 -4.50 9.16
N PHE A 270 6.00 -4.62 8.34
CA PHE A 270 6.79 -3.51 7.84
C PHE A 270 6.52 -3.27 6.36
N ASN A 271 6.22 -2.03 5.99
CA ASN A 271 6.06 -1.66 4.59
C ASN A 271 7.41 -1.36 3.94
N ALA A 272 7.81 -2.22 2.99
CA ALA A 272 8.95 -2.03 2.10
C ALA A 272 8.56 -1.33 0.79
N GLY A 273 7.30 -0.89 0.63
CA GLY A 273 6.81 -0.09 -0.50
C GLY A 273 7.52 1.25 -0.64
N VAL A 274 7.98 1.83 0.47
CA VAL A 274 8.77 3.06 0.49
C VAL A 274 10.17 2.92 -0.12
N LEU A 275 10.70 1.70 -0.20
CA LEU A 275 12.03 1.45 -0.73
C LEU A 275 12.03 1.54 -2.26
N ASN A 276 13.17 1.90 -2.84
CA ASN A 276 13.40 1.79 -4.28
C ASN A 276 14.23 0.55 -4.58
N GLY A 277 13.70 -0.37 -5.40
CA GLY A 277 14.45 -1.55 -5.89
C GLY A 277 14.77 -1.49 -7.40
N ARG A 278 14.46 -0.38 -8.05
CA ARG A 278 14.68 -0.15 -9.48
C ARG A 278 16.11 0.32 -9.73
N GLY A 279 16.65 0.02 -10.91
CA GLY A 279 17.98 0.47 -11.32
C GLY A 279 18.98 -0.65 -11.55
N GLY A 280 20.25 -0.26 -11.67
CA GLY A 280 21.37 -1.19 -11.61
C GLY A 280 21.44 -2.25 -12.71
N GLY A 281 20.63 -2.16 -13.77
CA GLY A 281 20.52 -3.19 -14.82
C GLY A 281 19.63 -4.38 -14.46
N ALA A 282 18.94 -4.35 -13.31
CA ALA A 282 18.07 -5.43 -12.89
C ALA A 282 16.80 -5.48 -13.77
N ASP A 283 16.59 -6.60 -14.47
CA ASP A 283 15.34 -6.85 -15.19
C ASP A 283 14.26 -7.32 -14.22
N LEU A 284 13.48 -6.38 -13.68
CA LEU A 284 12.41 -6.68 -12.72
C LEU A 284 11.28 -7.56 -13.29
N ARG A 285 11.24 -7.81 -14.60
CA ARG A 285 10.30 -8.78 -15.19
C ARG A 285 10.76 -10.20 -14.92
N THR A 286 12.04 -10.49 -15.07
CA THR A 286 12.60 -11.84 -14.91
C THR A 286 13.23 -12.07 -13.53
N MET A 287 13.74 -11.02 -12.90
CA MET A 287 14.36 -11.03 -11.57
C MET A 287 13.35 -10.72 -10.46
N ASN A 288 13.68 -11.18 -9.24
CA ASN A 288 12.91 -10.95 -8.03
C ASN A 288 13.87 -10.59 -6.88
N GLY A 289 13.36 -10.39 -5.66
CA GLY A 289 14.20 -9.99 -4.52
C GLY A 289 15.21 -11.05 -4.04
N LEU A 290 15.21 -12.27 -4.61
CA LEU A 290 16.25 -13.26 -4.36
C LEU A 290 17.51 -13.00 -5.21
N SER A 291 17.40 -12.20 -6.27
CA SER A 291 18.53 -11.84 -7.12
C SER A 291 19.42 -10.81 -6.41
N GLU A 292 20.73 -11.05 -6.39
CA GLU A 292 21.71 -10.15 -5.76
C GLU A 292 21.64 -8.71 -6.31
N GLU A 293 21.33 -8.55 -7.61
CA GLU A 293 21.18 -7.24 -8.24
C GLU A 293 19.98 -6.46 -7.66
N VAL A 294 18.84 -7.13 -7.44
CA VAL A 294 17.67 -6.51 -6.83
C VAL A 294 17.93 -6.19 -5.35
N GLN A 295 18.63 -7.07 -4.64
CA GLN A 295 19.06 -6.81 -3.26
C GLN A 295 20.00 -5.60 -3.17
N ARG A 296 20.99 -5.51 -4.06
CA ARG A 296 21.91 -4.36 -4.13
C ARG A 296 21.17 -3.06 -4.43
N ASN A 297 20.23 -3.08 -5.38
CA ASN A 297 19.41 -1.91 -5.68
C ASN A 297 18.60 -1.45 -4.46
N VAL A 298 17.90 -2.38 -3.81
CA VAL A 298 17.10 -2.07 -2.61
C VAL A 298 17.99 -1.56 -1.49
N ALA A 299 19.13 -2.19 -1.27
CA ALA A 299 20.09 -1.76 -0.28
C ALA A 299 20.60 -0.34 -0.59
N SER A 300 20.82 0.00 -1.86
CA SER A 300 21.38 1.30 -2.28
C SER A 300 20.38 2.45 -2.20
N CYS A 301 19.11 2.16 -1.93
CA CYS A 301 18.11 3.18 -1.70
C CYS A 301 18.49 4.01 -0.46
N GLY A 302 18.52 5.34 -0.58
CA GLY A 302 18.89 6.23 0.52
C GLY A 302 18.03 6.07 1.79
N LEU A 303 16.80 5.57 1.66
CA LEU A 303 15.92 5.27 2.80
C LEU A 303 16.20 3.91 3.46
N PHE A 304 16.93 3.01 2.79
CA PHE A 304 17.10 1.64 3.25
C PHE A 304 17.84 1.54 4.59
N PRO A 305 18.98 2.21 4.83
CA PRO A 305 19.66 2.14 6.12
C PRO A 305 18.74 2.55 7.28
N ARG A 306 17.98 3.62 7.12
CA ARG A 306 17.06 4.11 8.15
C ARG A 306 15.84 3.22 8.35
N TRP A 307 15.28 2.69 7.26
CA TRP A 307 14.23 1.68 7.33
C TRP A 307 14.70 0.43 8.09
N LEU A 308 15.92 0.00 7.85
CA LEU A 308 16.55 -1.16 8.48
C LEU A 308 16.80 -0.94 9.98
N GLU A 309 17.30 0.23 10.36
CA GLU A 309 17.43 0.66 11.76
C GLU A 309 16.09 0.62 12.49
N MET A 310 15.03 1.17 11.87
CA MET A 310 13.67 1.14 12.42
C MET A 310 13.19 -0.30 12.64
N VAL A 311 13.35 -1.18 11.63
CA VAL A 311 12.95 -2.59 11.72
C VAL A 311 13.70 -3.28 12.86
N ILE A 312 15.02 -3.16 12.90
CA ILE A 312 15.88 -3.79 13.91
C ILE A 312 15.53 -3.26 15.31
N HIS A 313 15.42 -1.95 15.47
CA HIS A 313 15.02 -1.35 16.74
C HIS A 313 13.67 -1.89 17.22
N LYS A 314 12.68 -2.00 16.32
CA LYS A 314 11.35 -2.53 16.65
C LYS A 314 11.41 -4.01 17.04
N VAL A 315 12.16 -4.83 16.30
CA VAL A 315 12.36 -6.25 16.58
C VAL A 315 13.03 -6.45 17.93
N GLU A 316 14.10 -5.70 18.21
CA GLU A 316 14.87 -5.84 19.45
C GLU A 316 14.13 -5.30 20.67
N SER A 317 13.51 -4.13 20.57
CA SER A 317 12.82 -3.47 21.70
C SER A 317 11.51 -4.16 22.09
N ALA A 318 10.73 -4.62 21.12
CA ALA A 318 9.47 -5.34 21.36
C ALA A 318 9.67 -6.87 21.47
N ASN A 319 10.91 -7.35 21.36
CA ASN A 319 11.27 -8.76 21.38
C ASN A 319 10.41 -9.61 20.42
N LEU A 320 10.32 -9.16 19.16
CA LEU A 320 9.54 -9.85 18.13
C LEU A 320 10.24 -11.15 17.71
N SER A 321 9.45 -12.21 17.55
CA SER A 321 9.88 -13.52 17.05
C SER A 321 9.32 -13.82 15.66
N VAL A 322 8.24 -13.16 15.23
CA VAL A 322 7.66 -13.29 13.90
C VAL A 322 7.25 -11.93 13.35
N ILE A 323 7.79 -11.55 12.20
CA ILE A 323 7.47 -10.31 11.49
C ILE A 323 7.04 -10.60 10.05
N SER A 324 6.43 -9.62 9.42
CA SER A 324 6.15 -9.65 8.00
C SER A 324 6.60 -8.37 7.32
N ILE A 325 6.95 -8.48 6.04
CA ILE A 325 7.41 -7.38 5.22
C ILE A 325 6.59 -7.40 3.94
N ASN A 326 5.89 -6.31 3.64
CA ASN A 326 5.08 -6.19 2.44
C ASN A 326 5.64 -5.18 1.45
N CYS A 327 5.31 -5.37 0.18
CA CYS A 327 5.39 -4.31 -0.83
C CYS A 327 4.17 -4.45 -1.74
N THR A 328 4.07 -3.72 -2.85
CA THR A 328 2.91 -3.79 -3.76
C THR A 328 2.58 -5.23 -4.18
N LYS A 329 3.51 -5.93 -4.85
CA LYS A 329 3.28 -7.29 -5.36
C LYS A 329 4.02 -8.39 -4.61
N GLY A 330 4.81 -8.04 -3.59
CA GLY A 330 5.53 -9.00 -2.76
C GLY A 330 6.67 -9.77 -3.45
N ARG A 331 7.10 -9.34 -4.64
CA ARG A 331 8.13 -10.04 -5.43
C ARG A 331 9.54 -9.46 -5.32
N HIS A 332 9.67 -8.14 -5.10
CA HIS A 332 10.97 -7.45 -5.17
C HIS A 332 11.39 -6.90 -3.82
N ARG A 333 10.89 -5.72 -3.43
CA ARG A 333 11.37 -4.94 -2.28
C ARG A 333 11.30 -5.69 -0.95
N SER A 334 10.14 -6.27 -0.65
CA SER A 334 9.95 -7.03 0.59
C SER A 334 10.82 -8.29 0.66
N VAL A 335 10.95 -9.02 -0.45
CA VAL A 335 11.81 -10.20 -0.58
C VAL A 335 13.27 -9.81 -0.38
N ALA A 336 13.75 -8.80 -1.11
CA ALA A 336 15.12 -8.31 -1.00
C ALA A 336 15.46 -7.84 0.42
N ALA A 337 14.58 -7.04 1.04
CA ALA A 337 14.77 -6.57 2.41
C ALA A 337 14.84 -7.73 3.42
N ALA A 338 13.99 -8.76 3.26
CA ALA A 338 14.03 -9.95 4.12
C ALA A 338 15.33 -10.75 3.96
N GLU A 339 15.80 -10.95 2.73
CA GLU A 339 17.05 -11.67 2.45
C GLU A 339 18.28 -10.90 2.99
N ILE A 340 18.29 -9.58 2.89
CA ILE A 340 19.33 -8.74 3.50
C ILE A 340 19.29 -8.83 5.02
N LEU A 341 18.10 -8.74 5.63
CA LEU A 341 17.92 -8.89 7.07
C LEU A 341 18.48 -10.22 7.58
N ARG A 342 18.16 -11.33 6.90
CA ARG A 342 18.67 -12.66 7.27
C ARG A 342 20.17 -12.78 7.06
N SER A 343 20.69 -12.35 5.91
CA SER A 343 22.11 -12.55 5.57
C SER A 343 23.06 -11.70 6.42
N VAL A 344 22.65 -10.50 6.81
CA VAL A 344 23.53 -9.54 7.52
C VAL A 344 23.24 -9.47 9.02
N TYR A 345 21.98 -9.54 9.45
CA TYR A 345 21.59 -9.22 10.84
C TYR A 345 21.09 -10.44 11.62
N TYR A 346 20.23 -11.25 11.02
CA TYR A 346 19.58 -12.38 11.68
C TYR A 346 19.88 -13.70 10.94
N PRO A 347 21.10 -14.24 11.03
CA PRO A 347 21.51 -15.44 10.28
C PRO A 347 20.70 -16.69 10.62
N GLN A 348 20.06 -16.75 11.79
CA GLN A 348 19.14 -17.84 12.18
C GLN A 348 17.68 -17.58 11.79
N ALA A 349 17.40 -16.50 11.04
CA ALA A 349 16.05 -16.22 10.59
C ALA A 349 15.57 -17.24 9.56
N THR A 350 14.27 -17.56 9.65
CA THR A 350 13.57 -18.37 8.66
C THR A 350 12.69 -17.45 7.83
N ILE A 351 12.81 -17.54 6.49
CA ILE A 351 12.02 -16.70 5.58
C ILE A 351 11.00 -17.55 4.85
N LYS A 352 9.76 -17.05 4.77
CA LYS A 352 8.70 -17.61 3.93
C LYS A 352 8.15 -16.54 3.00
N HIS A 353 8.40 -16.70 1.72
CA HIS A 353 7.86 -15.81 0.70
C HIS A 353 6.49 -16.30 0.25
N LEU A 354 5.45 -15.50 0.51
CA LEU A 354 4.06 -15.89 0.29
C LEU A 354 3.53 -15.57 -1.10
N THR A 355 4.32 -14.90 -1.94
CA THR A 355 3.87 -14.29 -3.21
C THR A 355 4.87 -14.44 -4.36
N ILE A 356 6.00 -15.12 -4.16
CA ILE A 356 6.87 -15.56 -5.25
C ILE A 356 6.66 -17.07 -5.41
N TYR A 357 6.17 -17.45 -6.58
CA TYR A 357 5.91 -18.84 -6.98
C TYR A 357 6.93 -19.28 -8.01
#